data_AF-T1BNZ7-F1
#
_entry.id   AF-T1BNZ7-F1
#
_cell.length_a   1.000
_cell.length_b   1.000
_cell.length_c   1.000
_cell.angle_alpha   90.00
_cell.angle_beta   90.00
_cell.angle_gamma   90.00
#
_symmetry.space_group_name_H-M   'P 1'
#
loop_
_entity.id
_entity.type
_entity.pdbx_description
1 polymer ?
#
loop_
_entity_poly.entity_id
_entity_poly.type
_entity_poly.pdbx_seq_one_letter_code
_entity_poly.pdbx_strand_id
1 'polypeptide(L)'
;ILPPHLIAQTPTAVRRASRLLHLSARGLRDQWFAQLPELLWAGDLLVFNDTRVIKARVFGQKASGGRIEALVERVVSASEAWVQIRASHAPRAGGLIRFADGRAWEVLEKVEDLYRVALMEGETGPDFHAWLEQVGSLPLPPYIDHAAGVVDAERYQ
;
A
#
# COMPACT_ATOMS: atom_id res chain seq x y z
N ILE A 1 16.63 20.69 2.23
CA ILE A 1 16.63 19.32 1.65
C ILE A 1 16.88 18.35 2.79
N LEU A 2 16.08 17.30 2.93
CA LEU A 2 16.26 16.27 3.95
C LEU A 2 17.43 15.35 3.55
N PRO A 3 18.48 15.19 4.36
CA PRO A 3 19.57 14.27 4.05
C PRO A 3 19.07 12.83 3.92
N PRO A 4 19.38 12.09 2.83
CA PRO A 4 18.85 10.74 2.59
C PRO A 4 19.17 9.74 3.71
N HIS A 5 20.34 9.87 4.35
CA HIS A 5 20.76 8.99 5.44
C HIS A 5 19.95 9.17 6.74
N LEU A 6 19.12 10.22 6.83
CA LEU A 6 18.19 10.43 7.95
C LEU A 6 16.81 9.80 7.68
N ILE A 7 16.57 9.29 6.48
CA ILE A 7 15.35 8.55 6.13
C ILE A 7 15.60 7.07 6.47
N ALA A 8 14.93 6.60 7.51
CA ALA A 8 14.98 5.19 7.89
C ALA A 8 14.39 4.33 6.76
N GLN A 9 15.24 3.52 6.14
CA GLN A 9 14.81 2.57 5.09
C GLN A 9 14.12 1.35 5.68
N THR A 10 14.40 1.02 6.95
CA THR A 10 13.76 -0.09 7.65
C THR A 10 13.39 0.36 9.08
N PRO A 11 12.32 -0.20 9.66
CA PRO A 11 11.96 0.07 11.04
C PRO A 11 13.03 -0.44 12.01
N THR A 12 13.12 0.16 13.20
CA THR A 12 14.00 -0.35 14.25
C THR A 12 13.60 -1.76 14.67
N ALA A 13 14.59 -2.61 14.97
CA ALA A 13 14.35 -4.00 15.39
C ALA A 13 13.43 -4.06 16.61
N VAL A 14 13.70 -3.20 17.60
CA VAL A 14 12.89 -3.02 18.82
C VAL A 14 12.02 -1.78 18.67
N ARG A 15 10.69 -1.97 18.56
CA ARG A 15 9.73 -0.89 18.28
C ARG A 15 9.79 0.26 19.30
N ARG A 16 9.91 -0.08 20.59
CA ARG A 16 10.01 0.92 21.68
C ARG A 16 11.34 1.70 21.73
N ALA A 17 12.32 1.30 20.92
CA ALA A 17 13.64 1.95 20.88
C ALA A 17 13.70 3.10 19.85
N SER A 18 12.58 3.48 19.24
CA SER A 18 12.53 4.69 18.41
C SER A 18 12.70 5.94 19.27
N ARG A 19 13.28 6.99 18.68
CA ARG A 19 13.30 8.33 19.27
C ARG A 19 11.91 8.95 19.20
N LEU A 20 11.59 9.76 20.19
CA LEU A 20 10.39 10.58 20.29
C LEU A 20 10.82 12.05 20.39
N LEU A 21 10.40 12.87 19.44
CA LEU A 21 10.58 14.32 19.54
C LEU A 21 9.36 14.92 20.25
N HIS A 22 9.54 15.34 21.50
CA HIS A 22 8.50 16.04 22.25
C HIS A 22 8.59 17.54 21.97
N LEU A 23 7.60 18.07 21.26
CA LEU A 23 7.41 19.50 21.03
C LEU A 23 6.37 20.05 22.02
N SER A 24 6.74 21.10 22.75
CA SER A 24 5.85 21.80 23.68
C SER A 24 6.02 23.32 23.57
N ALA A 25 5.17 24.09 24.25
CA ALA A 25 5.33 25.55 24.38
C ALA A 25 6.68 25.96 25.01
N ARG A 26 7.35 25.04 25.71
CA ARG A 26 8.68 25.25 26.32
C ARG A 26 9.84 24.88 25.39
N GLY A 27 9.54 24.47 24.16
CA GLY A 27 10.52 24.08 23.15
C GLY A 27 10.51 22.58 22.82
N LEU A 28 11.59 22.16 22.15
CA LEU A 28 11.83 20.82 21.62
C LEU A 28 12.66 20.00 22.61
N ARG A 29 12.32 18.72 22.79
CA ARG A 29 13.09 17.77 23.60
C ARG A 29 13.15 16.40 22.92
N ASP A 30 14.36 15.87 22.81
CA ASP A 30 14.56 14.48 22.42
C ASP A 30 14.29 13.54 23.59
N GLN A 31 13.48 12.52 23.34
CA GLN A 31 13.15 11.44 24.28
C GLN A 31 13.15 10.09 23.54
N TRP A 32 12.89 9.02 24.26
CA TRP A 32 12.62 7.70 23.71
C TRP A 32 11.13 7.41 23.70
N PHE A 33 10.64 6.67 22.71
CA PHE A 33 9.22 6.33 22.62
C PHE A 33 8.73 5.53 23.84
N ALA A 34 9.61 4.75 24.48
CA ALA A 34 9.34 4.08 25.75
C ALA A 34 8.92 5.03 26.89
N GLN A 35 9.25 6.32 26.80
CA GLN A 35 8.92 7.35 27.80
C GLN A 35 7.58 8.04 27.51
N LEU A 36 6.88 7.70 26.41
CA LEU A 36 5.57 8.27 26.08
C LEU A 36 4.57 8.23 27.25
N PRO A 37 4.48 7.14 28.06
CA PRO A 37 3.57 7.12 29.21
C PRO A 37 3.83 8.22 30.25
N GLU A 38 5.06 8.73 30.37
CA GLU A 38 5.43 9.82 31.29
C GLU A 38 4.89 11.18 30.83
N LEU A 39 4.43 11.27 29.57
CA LEU A 39 3.88 12.49 28.97
C LEU A 39 2.35 12.54 29.00
N LEU A 40 1.70 11.48 29.48
CA LEU A 40 0.25 11.36 29.53
C LEU A 40 -0.26 11.60 30.95
N TRP A 41 -1.48 12.12 31.04
CA TRP A 41 -2.19 12.30 32.30
C TRP A 41 -3.42 11.41 32.39
N ALA A 42 -3.87 11.18 33.62
CA ALA A 42 -5.10 10.47 33.87
C ALA A 42 -6.27 11.23 33.20
N GLY A 43 -7.03 10.52 32.35
CA GLY A 43 -8.13 11.09 31.58
C GLY A 43 -7.80 11.37 30.11
N ASP A 44 -6.53 11.24 29.69
CA ASP A 44 -6.16 11.37 28.28
C ASP A 44 -6.73 10.21 27.44
N LEU A 45 -7.16 10.54 26.22
CA LEU A 45 -7.65 9.58 25.23
C LEU A 45 -6.58 9.34 24.16
N LEU A 46 -6.12 8.09 24.05
CA LEU A 46 -5.30 7.64 22.93
C LEU A 46 -6.21 7.01 21.87
N VAL A 47 -6.29 7.65 20.71
CA VAL A 47 -6.99 7.09 19.54
C VAL A 47 -5.98 6.37 18.67
N PHE A 48 -6.10 5.04 18.61
CA PHE A 48 -5.29 4.21 17.72
C PHE A 48 -6.03 4.00 16.41
N ASN A 49 -5.30 4.13 15.31
CA ASN A 49 -5.79 3.75 14.00
C ASN A 49 -5.39 2.29 13.76
N ASP A 50 -6.38 1.39 13.76
CA ASP A 50 -6.20 -0.02 13.38
C ASP A 50 -6.56 -0.19 11.90
N THR A 51 -5.62 0.15 11.02
CA THR A 51 -5.72 -0.09 9.58
C THR A 51 -4.94 -1.33 9.18
N ARG A 52 -5.59 -2.21 8.41
CA ARG A 52 -4.88 -3.21 7.61
C ARG A 52 -4.57 -2.64 6.25
N VAL A 53 -3.28 -2.56 5.94
CA VAL A 53 -2.80 -2.19 4.60
C VAL A 53 -3.19 -3.31 3.65
N ILE A 54 -4.15 -3.05 2.78
CA ILE A 54 -4.48 -3.97 1.69
C ILE A 54 -3.25 -4.07 0.79
N LYS A 55 -2.89 -5.29 0.36
CA LYS A 55 -1.83 -5.53 -0.63
C LYS A 55 -2.26 -5.04 -2.02
N ALA A 56 -2.34 -3.72 -2.15
CA ALA A 56 -2.98 -3.06 -3.28
C ALA A 56 -2.09 -2.96 -4.52
N ARG A 57 -0.78 -3.22 -4.42
CA ARG A 57 0.13 -3.07 -5.56
C ARG A 57 0.29 -4.39 -6.31
N VAL A 58 -0.11 -4.42 -7.57
CA VAL A 58 -0.03 -5.60 -8.46
C VAL A 58 0.74 -5.28 -9.75
N PHE A 59 1.38 -6.29 -10.31
CA PHE A 59 2.13 -6.20 -11.56
C PHE A 59 1.52 -7.12 -12.62
N GLY A 60 1.36 -6.61 -13.82
CA GLY A 60 0.74 -7.35 -14.91
C GLY A 60 1.33 -6.98 -16.27
N GLN A 61 0.73 -7.56 -17.31
CA GLN A 61 1.11 -7.31 -18.70
C GLN A 61 -0.14 -7.13 -19.56
N LYS A 62 -0.12 -6.12 -20.43
CA LYS A 62 -1.14 -5.96 -21.47
C LYS A 62 -1.06 -7.11 -22.47
N ALA A 63 -2.14 -7.36 -23.21
CA ALA A 63 -2.13 -8.30 -24.33
C ALA A 63 -1.02 -8.02 -25.36
N SER A 64 -0.56 -6.76 -25.49
CA SER A 64 0.56 -6.38 -26.35
C SER A 64 1.96 -6.72 -25.79
N GLY A 65 2.06 -7.31 -24.60
CA GLY A 65 3.32 -7.59 -23.89
C GLY A 65 3.86 -6.42 -23.06
N GLY A 66 3.22 -5.24 -23.11
CA GLY A 66 3.65 -4.09 -22.33
C GLY A 66 3.39 -4.27 -20.83
N ARG A 67 4.43 -4.16 -20.01
CA ARG A 67 4.34 -4.23 -18.53
C ARG A 67 3.50 -3.09 -17.95
N ILE A 68 2.76 -3.39 -16.90
CA ILE A 68 2.01 -2.41 -16.10
C ILE A 68 2.24 -2.66 -14.61
N GLU A 69 2.20 -1.59 -13.84
CA GLU A 69 2.08 -1.59 -12.39
C GLU A 69 0.74 -0.94 -12.05
N ALA A 70 -0.05 -1.57 -11.19
CA ALA A 70 -1.32 -1.01 -10.74
C ALA A 70 -1.39 -0.93 -9.22
N LEU A 71 -1.99 0.14 -8.72
CA LEU A 71 -2.31 0.34 -7.31
C LEU A 71 -3.83 0.34 -7.15
N VAL A 72 -4.35 -0.61 -6.39
CA VAL A 72 -5.78 -0.67 -6.05
C VAL A 72 -6.12 0.38 -5.02
N GLU A 73 -7.04 1.28 -5.38
CA GLU A 73 -7.51 2.34 -4.48
C GLU A 73 -8.70 1.86 -3.65
N ARG A 74 -9.70 1.25 -4.31
CA ARG A 74 -10.84 0.64 -3.62
C ARG A 74 -11.39 -0.54 -4.40
N VAL A 75 -11.84 -1.55 -3.66
CA VAL A 75 -12.65 -2.66 -4.19
C VAL A 75 -14.12 -2.23 -4.10
N VAL A 76 -14.85 -2.32 -5.21
CA VAL A 76 -16.25 -1.90 -5.33
C VAL A 76 -17.20 -3.09 -5.17
N SER A 77 -16.76 -4.26 -5.62
CA SER A 77 -17.50 -5.52 -5.51
C SER A 77 -16.53 -6.70 -5.49
N ALA A 78 -17.05 -7.93 -5.38
CA ALA A 78 -16.23 -9.14 -5.47
C ALA A 78 -15.47 -9.26 -6.80
N SER A 79 -15.93 -8.60 -7.87
CA SER A 79 -15.32 -8.65 -9.21
C SER A 79 -14.72 -7.33 -9.67
N GLU A 80 -14.95 -6.19 -9.00
CA GLU A 80 -14.54 -4.89 -9.54
C GLU A 80 -13.78 -4.02 -8.54
N ALA A 81 -12.87 -3.21 -9.06
CA ALA A 81 -12.10 -2.25 -8.30
C ALA A 81 -11.77 -1.00 -9.10
N TRP A 82 -11.46 0.09 -8.38
CA TRP A 82 -10.78 1.26 -8.93
C TRP A 82 -9.28 1.16 -8.68
N VAL A 83 -8.50 1.42 -9.72
CA VAL A 83 -7.05 1.28 -9.70
C VAL A 83 -6.37 2.45 -10.40
N GLN A 84 -5.19 2.83 -9.94
CA GLN A 84 -4.26 3.66 -10.70
C GLN A 84 -3.30 2.77 -11.47
N ILE A 85 -3.09 3.03 -12.76
CA ILE A 85 -2.21 2.22 -13.62
C ILE A 85 -1.04 3.06 -14.13
N ARG A 86 0.18 2.60 -13.84
CA ARG A 86 1.42 3.09 -14.44
C ARG A 86 1.84 2.17 -15.58
N ALA A 87 1.89 2.72 -16.79
CA ALA A 87 2.28 2.01 -18.01
C ALA A 87 2.86 2.99 -19.05
N SER A 88 3.76 2.52 -19.93
CA SER A 88 4.30 3.36 -21.02
C SER A 88 3.22 3.86 -21.98
N HIS A 89 2.19 3.05 -22.19
CA HIS A 89 0.99 3.43 -22.91
C HIS A 89 -0.23 3.03 -22.09
N ALA A 90 -1.11 4.00 -21.84
CA ALA A 90 -2.35 3.82 -21.10
C ALA A 90 -3.21 2.69 -21.70
N PRO A 91 -3.73 1.76 -20.87
CA PRO A 91 -4.75 0.82 -21.31
C PRO A 91 -6.00 1.54 -21.79
N ARG A 92 -6.69 0.96 -22.77
CA ARG A 92 -8.00 1.41 -23.24
C ARG A 92 -9.10 0.57 -22.60
N ALA A 93 -10.32 1.09 -22.57
CA ALA A 93 -11.51 0.30 -22.25
C ALA A 93 -11.61 -0.94 -23.16
N GLY A 94 -12.05 -2.07 -22.61
CA GLY A 94 -12.01 -3.41 -23.21
C GLY A 94 -10.61 -4.04 -23.26
N GLY A 95 -9.57 -3.35 -22.80
CA GLY A 95 -8.21 -3.87 -22.76
C GLY A 95 -8.03 -4.91 -21.67
N LEU A 96 -7.29 -5.99 -21.98
CA LEU A 96 -6.94 -7.02 -21.01
C LEU A 96 -5.56 -6.82 -20.40
N ILE A 97 -5.50 -6.97 -19.08
CA ILE A 97 -4.27 -7.00 -18.27
C ILE A 97 -4.16 -8.40 -17.67
N ARG A 98 -3.10 -9.13 -18.00
CA ARG A 98 -2.83 -10.49 -17.53
C ARG A 98 -1.83 -10.49 -16.38
N PHE A 99 -2.04 -11.38 -15.43
CA PHE A 99 -1.21 -11.54 -14.24
C PHE A 99 -0.47 -12.89 -14.27
N ALA A 100 0.56 -13.02 -13.42
CA ALA A 100 1.43 -14.19 -13.41
C ALA A 100 0.72 -15.48 -12.93
N ASP A 101 -0.37 -15.35 -12.18
CA ASP A 101 -1.22 -16.45 -11.72
C ASP A 101 -2.22 -16.94 -12.79
N GLY A 102 -2.17 -16.38 -14.00
CA GLY A 102 -3.03 -16.75 -15.11
C GLY A 102 -4.36 -16.00 -15.16
N ARG A 103 -4.73 -15.25 -14.11
CA ARG A 103 -5.93 -14.41 -14.11
C ARG A 103 -5.72 -13.14 -14.92
N ALA A 104 -6.82 -12.45 -15.20
CA ALA A 104 -6.79 -11.21 -15.96
C ALA A 104 -7.79 -10.19 -15.42
N TRP A 105 -7.51 -8.93 -15.67
CA TRP A 105 -8.46 -7.84 -15.56
C TRP A 105 -8.91 -7.39 -16.94
N GLU A 106 -10.18 -7.08 -17.07
CA GLU A 106 -10.72 -6.25 -18.14
C GLU A 106 -10.80 -4.79 -17.66
N VAL A 107 -10.29 -3.86 -18.46
CA VAL A 107 -10.44 -2.42 -18.20
C VAL A 107 -11.83 -2.00 -18.66
N LEU A 108 -12.70 -1.63 -17.74
CA LEU A 108 -14.07 -1.22 -18.04
C LEU A 108 -14.12 0.23 -18.52
N GLU A 109 -13.52 1.14 -17.76
CA GLU A 109 -13.52 2.57 -18.05
C GLU A 109 -12.31 3.26 -17.42
N LYS A 110 -12.05 4.49 -17.89
CA LYS A 110 -11.07 5.40 -17.31
C LYS A 110 -11.77 6.72 -16.97
N VAL A 111 -11.67 7.14 -15.71
CA VAL A 111 -12.18 8.41 -15.21
C VAL A 111 -11.03 9.16 -14.57
N GLU A 112 -10.66 10.31 -15.14
CA GLU A 112 -9.46 11.07 -14.74
C GLU A 112 -8.20 10.21 -14.75
N ASP A 113 -7.61 9.93 -13.59
CA ASP A 113 -6.41 9.08 -13.43
C ASP A 113 -6.70 7.67 -12.91
N LEU A 114 -7.99 7.36 -12.67
CA LEU A 114 -8.43 6.06 -12.17
C LEU A 114 -9.02 5.22 -13.31
N TYR A 115 -8.77 3.91 -13.23
CA TYR A 115 -9.33 2.91 -14.11
C TYR A 115 -10.26 2.03 -13.29
N ARG A 116 -11.45 1.75 -13.81
CA ARG A 116 -12.31 0.72 -13.28
C ARG A 116 -11.97 -0.59 -13.98
N VAL A 117 -11.74 -1.64 -13.21
CA VAL A 117 -11.34 -2.94 -13.73
C VAL A 117 -12.26 -4.04 -13.19
N ALA A 118 -12.51 -5.04 -14.03
CA ALA A 118 -13.19 -6.27 -13.63
C ALA A 118 -12.19 -7.43 -13.60
N LEU A 119 -12.13 -8.14 -12.48
CA LEU A 119 -11.43 -9.42 -12.34
C LEU A 119 -12.21 -10.50 -13.07
N MET A 120 -11.56 -11.10 -14.08
CA MET A 120 -12.11 -12.22 -14.84
C MET A 120 -12.18 -13.47 -13.94
N GLU A 121 -13.23 -14.27 -14.11
CA GLU A 121 -13.49 -15.46 -13.29
C GLU A 121 -12.31 -16.43 -13.25
N GLY A 122 -11.98 -16.90 -12.04
CA GLY A 122 -11.11 -18.06 -11.80
C GLY A 122 -11.95 -19.27 -11.37
N GLU A 123 -11.28 -20.36 -10.95
CA GLU A 123 -11.94 -21.63 -10.58
C GLU A 123 -13.01 -21.50 -9.49
N THR A 124 -12.87 -20.55 -8.58
CA THR A 124 -13.78 -20.31 -7.45
C THR A 124 -14.73 -19.11 -7.66
N GLY A 125 -14.78 -18.55 -8.88
CA GLY A 125 -15.43 -17.27 -9.14
C GLY A 125 -14.60 -16.06 -8.73
N PRO A 126 -15.11 -14.83 -8.95
CA PRO A 126 -14.36 -13.61 -8.68
C PRO A 126 -14.42 -13.23 -7.20
N ASP A 127 -13.25 -13.15 -6.55
CA ASP A 127 -13.05 -12.53 -5.25
C ASP A 127 -11.79 -11.65 -5.29
N PHE A 128 -12.00 -10.35 -5.47
CA PHE A 128 -10.94 -9.37 -5.62
C PHE A 128 -10.08 -9.25 -4.37
N HIS A 129 -10.67 -9.34 -3.17
CA HIS A 129 -9.94 -9.24 -1.91
C HIS A 129 -9.05 -10.46 -1.70
N ALA A 130 -9.60 -11.66 -1.84
CA ALA A 130 -8.83 -12.89 -1.71
C ALA A 130 -7.71 -12.96 -2.77
N TRP A 131 -7.98 -12.49 -3.98
CA TRP A 131 -6.99 -12.41 -5.04
C TRP A 131 -5.86 -11.42 -4.70
N LEU A 132 -6.18 -10.21 -4.22
CA LEU A 132 -5.16 -9.25 -3.77
C LEU A 132 -4.30 -9.78 -2.63
N GLU A 133 -4.87 -10.56 -1.71
CA GLU A 133 -4.08 -11.18 -0.65
C GLU A 133 -3.03 -12.19 -1.19
N GLN A 134 -3.33 -12.83 -2.32
CA GLN A 134 -2.45 -13.80 -2.96
C GLN A 134 -1.38 -13.16 -3.84
N VAL A 135 -1.75 -12.21 -4.69
CA VAL A 135 -0.84 -11.64 -5.72
C VAL A 135 -0.34 -10.24 -5.40
N GLY A 136 -1.01 -9.55 -4.49
CA GLY A 136 -0.69 -8.19 -4.12
C GLY A 136 0.61 -8.10 -3.35
N SER A 137 1.27 -6.95 -3.49
CA SER A 137 2.39 -6.54 -2.67
C SER A 137 2.00 -5.32 -1.83
N LEU A 138 2.62 -5.14 -0.66
CA LEU A 138 2.44 -3.90 0.07
C LEU A 138 2.98 -2.73 -0.76
N PRO A 139 2.18 -1.67 -0.95
CA PRO A 139 2.69 -0.43 -1.49
C PRO A 139 3.54 0.25 -0.42
N LEU A 140 4.87 0.21 -0.60
CA LEU A 140 5.77 1.02 0.21
C LEU A 140 5.76 2.47 -0.29
N PRO A 141 5.88 3.47 0.61
CA PRO A 141 6.03 4.87 0.22
C PRO A 141 7.20 5.08 -0.75
N PRO A 142 7.13 6.13 -1.60
CA PRO A 142 8.12 6.35 -2.67
C PRO A 142 9.53 6.68 -2.17
N TYR A 143 9.73 6.86 -0.87
CA TYR A 143 11.03 7.13 -0.24
C TYR A 143 11.69 5.87 0.34
N ILE A 144 11.06 4.71 0.20
CA ILE A 144 11.61 3.41 0.56
C ILE A 144 12.03 2.69 -0.73
N ASP A 145 13.33 2.45 -0.88
CA ASP A 145 13.91 2.04 -2.16
C ASP A 145 13.94 0.51 -2.38
N HIS A 146 13.46 -0.28 -1.41
CA HIS A 146 13.41 -1.75 -1.51
C HIS A 146 11.99 -2.29 -1.77
N ALA A 147 11.92 -3.52 -2.28
CA ALA A 147 10.64 -4.23 -2.42
C ALA A 147 10.12 -4.69 -1.06
N ALA A 148 8.81 -4.60 -0.83
CA ALA A 148 8.20 -5.01 0.42
C ALA A 148 8.56 -6.47 0.78
N GLY A 149 9.21 -6.65 1.92
CA GLY A 149 9.52 -7.95 2.50
C GLY A 149 8.51 -8.38 3.56
N VAL A 150 8.73 -9.57 4.14
CA VAL A 150 7.89 -10.12 5.23
C VAL A 150 7.86 -9.18 6.45
N VAL A 151 9.00 -8.57 6.76
CA VAL A 151 9.12 -7.62 7.89
C VAL A 151 8.30 -6.35 7.64
N ASP A 152 8.22 -5.89 6.39
CA ASP A 152 7.39 -4.74 6.03
C ASP A 152 5.90 -5.12 6.13
N ALA A 153 5.53 -6.33 5.70
CA ALA A 153 4.15 -6.81 5.79
C ALA A 153 3.60 -6.90 7.22
N GLU A 154 4.45 -7.25 8.19
CA GLU A 154 4.06 -7.30 9.60
C GLU A 154 4.07 -5.93 10.29
N ARG A 155 4.91 -4.99 9.84
CA ARG A 155 5.22 -3.75 10.57
C ARG A 155 4.62 -2.50 9.94
N TYR A 156 4.23 -2.56 8.68
CA TYR A 156 3.62 -1.45 7.97
C TYR A 156 2.10 -1.53 8.15
N GLN A 157 1.53 -0.55 8.84
CA GLN A 157 0.10 -0.38 9.16
C GLN A 157 -0.36 1.00 8.72
#